data_AF-A0A314KPD9-F1
#
_entry.id   AF-A0A314KPD9-F1
#
_cell.length_a   1.000
_cell.length_b   1.000
_cell.length_c   1.000
_cell.angle_alpha   90.00
_cell.angle_beta   90.00
_cell.angle_gamma   90.00
#
_symmetry.space_group_name_H-M   'P 1'
#
loop_
_entity.id
_entity.type
_entity.pdbx_description
1 polymer ?
#
loop_
_entity_poly.entity_id
_entity_poly.type
_entity_poly.pdbx_seq_one_letter_code
_entity_poly.pdbx_strand_id
1 'polypeptide(L)'
;MTECAVRLASSSRALSANLRISPTRFSPLRRSLPLTSASIIGKSLFCSRSHRRISVLSTNSSKSQFTTKSSMAETLTGKSKGQVEVFDSEEELAVSLAKYTADLSEKFCKERGSFSVVVSGGSLIKSLRKLVEPPYIDSIDWSKWHVFWVDERVVPKDHPDSNYLLAYGAFLSKIPIPSGNVYAINDALSAEGAADDYETCLRHLVKTKIVDISEATGFPKFDVMLLGMGPDGHVASLFPGHPLVHEKKKWVTFTKESPKPPPERITFTFPVINSSANIALVVAGAGKADVVHKSLGDSKSSDLLPVQMVAPEGELVWFLDKAAASKL
;
A
#
# COMPACT_ATOMS: atom_id res chain seq x y z
N MET A 1 59.81 8.20 50.12
CA MET A 1 59.41 9.39 49.36
C MET A 1 58.40 8.92 48.31
N THR A 2 57.09 9.02 48.48
CA THR A 2 56.25 9.74 49.45
C THR A 2 54.92 8.99 49.54
N GLU A 3 54.58 8.52 50.74
CA GLU A 3 53.22 8.11 51.12
C GLU A 3 52.36 9.36 51.35
N CYS A 4 51.07 9.31 51.05
CA CYS A 4 50.06 9.84 51.97
C CYS A 4 48.67 9.27 51.68
N ALA A 5 48.16 8.49 52.63
CA ALA A 5 46.78 8.07 52.74
C ALA A 5 46.03 9.02 53.68
N VAL A 6 44.80 9.44 53.35
CA VAL A 6 43.82 9.90 54.36
C VAL A 6 42.37 9.53 53.96
N ARG A 7 41.85 8.56 54.71
CA ARG A 7 40.52 8.40 55.37
C ARG A 7 39.20 8.84 54.71
N LEU A 8 38.32 7.84 54.71
CA LEU A 8 36.86 7.79 54.88
C LEU A 8 36.21 8.93 55.72
N ALA A 9 35.02 9.36 55.28
CA ALA A 9 33.87 9.62 56.17
C ALA A 9 32.54 9.44 55.41
N SER A 10 31.66 8.68 56.02
CA SER A 10 30.28 8.37 55.67
C SER A 10 29.33 9.49 56.10
N SER A 11 28.24 9.69 55.36
CA SER A 11 27.03 10.32 55.89
C SER A 11 25.84 10.05 54.96
N SER A 12 24.92 9.21 55.43
CA SER A 12 23.59 9.03 54.86
C SER A 12 22.75 10.30 55.05
N ARG A 13 21.84 10.57 54.11
CA ARG A 13 20.50 11.11 54.40
C ARG A 13 19.61 10.97 53.17
N ALA A 14 18.68 10.04 53.29
CA ALA A 14 17.49 9.98 52.47
C ALA A 14 16.60 11.19 52.77
N LEU A 15 16.05 11.80 51.73
CA LEU A 15 14.90 12.70 51.82
C LEU A 15 13.84 12.19 50.86
N SER A 16 12.89 11.47 51.42
CA SER A 16 11.57 11.23 50.82
C SER A 16 10.83 12.56 50.79
N ALA A 17 10.32 12.94 49.61
CA ALA A 17 9.27 13.93 49.50
C ALA A 17 8.10 13.29 48.72
N ASN A 18 7.12 12.83 49.50
CA ASN A 18 5.78 12.54 49.03
C ASN A 18 5.11 13.85 48.58
N LEU A 19 4.71 13.95 47.32
CA LEU A 19 3.58 14.81 46.95
C LEU A 19 2.53 13.95 46.25
N ARG A 20 1.39 13.80 46.92
CA ARG A 20 0.19 13.16 46.41
C ARG A 20 -0.92 14.22 46.34
N ILE A 21 -1.61 14.17 45.20
CA ILE A 21 -3.03 14.49 44.96
C ILE A 21 -3.35 15.96 44.67
N SER A 22 -3.76 16.21 43.41
CA SER A 22 -5.13 16.68 43.11
C SER A 22 -5.49 16.34 41.65
N PRO A 23 -6.57 15.59 41.39
CA PRO A 23 -7.07 15.35 40.05
C PRO A 23 -7.98 16.52 39.63
N THR A 24 -7.68 17.12 38.49
CA THR A 24 -8.54 18.12 37.87
C THR A 24 -9.83 17.46 37.37
N ARG A 25 -10.95 17.89 37.96
CA ARG A 25 -12.31 17.59 37.52
C ARG A 25 -12.55 18.20 36.13
N PHE A 26 -12.73 17.37 35.11
CA PHE A 26 -13.53 17.75 33.94
C PHE A 26 -14.99 17.34 34.20
N SER A 27 -15.86 18.35 34.27
CA SER A 27 -17.30 18.17 34.38
C SER A 27 -17.89 18.13 32.96
N PRO A 28 -18.84 17.23 32.64
CA PRO A 28 -19.53 17.24 31.36
C PRO A 28 -20.64 18.29 31.39
N LEU A 29 -20.65 19.19 30.40
CA LEU A 29 -21.80 20.06 30.17
C LEU A 29 -22.96 19.21 29.60
N ARG A 30 -23.85 18.83 30.51
CA ARG A 30 -25.20 18.35 30.23
C ARG A 30 -26.03 19.54 29.75
N ARG A 31 -26.54 19.51 28.51
CA ARG A 31 -27.76 20.24 28.15
C ARG A 31 -28.82 19.22 27.72
N SER A 32 -29.83 19.09 28.57
CA SER A 32 -31.07 18.37 28.31
C SER A 32 -32.04 19.25 27.50
N LEU A 33 -32.54 18.68 26.41
CA LEU A 33 -33.89 18.71 25.78
C LEU A 33 -34.82 19.92 25.99
N PRO A 34 -35.71 20.17 25.00
CA PRO A 34 -37.03 19.58 25.16
C PRO A 34 -37.49 18.74 23.96
N LEU A 35 -38.09 17.60 24.31
CA LEU A 35 -39.07 16.87 23.51
C LEU A 35 -40.29 17.76 23.28
N THR A 36 -40.78 17.81 22.04
CA THR A 36 -42.20 18.04 21.77
C THR A 36 -42.74 16.84 21.03
N SER A 37 -43.66 16.16 21.71
CA SER A 37 -44.58 15.15 21.20
C SER A 37 -45.69 15.81 20.39
N ALA A 38 -46.02 15.26 19.23
CA ALA A 38 -47.41 15.22 18.75
C ALA A 38 -47.59 14.10 17.73
N SER A 39 -48.64 13.32 17.96
CA SER A 39 -49.00 12.06 17.34
C SER A 39 -49.95 12.26 16.16
N ILE A 40 -49.88 11.33 15.19
CA ILE A 40 -50.98 10.68 14.45
C ILE A 40 -52.04 11.57 13.79
N ILE A 41 -52.10 11.56 12.44
CA ILE A 41 -53.34 11.26 11.68
C ILE A 41 -52.93 10.55 10.37
N GLY A 42 -53.44 9.34 10.15
CA GLY A 42 -53.25 8.58 8.91
C GLY A 42 -54.21 8.99 7.80
N LYS A 43 -53.94 8.51 6.59
CA LYS A 43 -54.95 8.15 5.59
C LYS A 43 -54.31 7.24 4.54
N SER A 44 -54.87 6.05 4.43
CA SER A 44 -54.67 5.11 3.33
C SER A 44 -55.22 5.69 2.03
N LEU A 45 -54.58 5.36 0.91
CA LEU A 45 -55.27 5.26 -0.38
C LEU A 45 -54.79 3.99 -1.10
N PHE A 46 -55.71 3.05 -1.19
CA PHE A 46 -55.78 1.95 -2.14
C PHE A 46 -55.89 2.50 -3.57
N CYS A 47 -55.21 1.89 -4.55
CA CYS A 47 -55.75 1.50 -5.88
C CYS A 47 -54.65 0.75 -6.66
N SER A 48 -54.64 -0.58 -6.64
CA SER A 48 -55.17 -1.50 -7.65
C SER A 48 -54.39 -1.60 -8.98
N ARG A 49 -53.90 -2.83 -9.18
CA ARG A 49 -53.41 -3.51 -10.39
C ARG A 49 -54.00 -3.03 -11.74
N SER A 50 -53.15 -3.07 -12.76
CA SER A 50 -53.56 -3.53 -14.10
C SER A 50 -52.40 -4.23 -14.80
N HIS A 51 -52.60 -5.53 -15.07
CA HIS A 51 -51.85 -6.30 -16.04
C HIS A 51 -52.17 -5.81 -17.47
N ARG A 52 -51.15 -5.66 -18.31
CA ARG A 52 -51.30 -5.93 -19.75
C ARG A 52 -50.07 -6.67 -20.28
N ARG A 53 -50.30 -7.93 -20.64
CA ARG A 53 -49.54 -8.65 -21.67
C ARG A 53 -49.83 -7.99 -23.02
N ILE A 54 -48.79 -7.66 -23.78
CA ILE A 54 -48.86 -7.56 -25.23
C ILE A 54 -47.64 -8.30 -25.77
N SER A 55 -47.90 -9.47 -26.35
CA SER A 55 -47.07 -10.10 -27.37
C SER A 55 -47.34 -9.39 -28.70
N VAL A 56 -46.33 -9.19 -29.55
CA VAL A 56 -46.37 -9.36 -31.02
C VAL A 56 -45.00 -9.03 -31.63
N LEU A 57 -44.47 -10.04 -32.32
CA LEU A 57 -43.65 -10.07 -33.53
C LEU A 57 -42.46 -9.12 -33.74
N SER A 58 -41.30 -9.78 -33.78
CA SER A 58 -40.19 -9.64 -34.74
C SER A 58 -40.42 -8.65 -35.90
N THR A 59 -39.55 -7.65 -35.97
CA THR A 59 -39.01 -7.11 -37.23
C THR A 59 -37.54 -6.76 -37.05
N ASN A 60 -36.74 -7.19 -38.01
CA ASN A 60 -35.33 -6.83 -38.18
C ASN A 60 -35.19 -5.33 -38.44
N SER A 61 -34.24 -4.67 -37.78
CA SER A 61 -33.55 -3.53 -38.39
C SER A 61 -32.20 -3.24 -37.74
N SER A 62 -31.20 -3.24 -38.62
CA SER A 62 -29.96 -2.47 -38.65
C SER A 62 -29.09 -2.31 -37.38
N LYS A 63 -27.91 -2.91 -37.51
CA LYS A 63 -26.64 -2.63 -36.82
C LYS A 63 -26.44 -1.14 -36.53
N SER A 64 -26.31 -0.81 -35.24
CA SER A 64 -25.58 0.38 -34.78
C SER A 64 -24.30 -0.12 -34.10
N GLN A 65 -23.18 0.03 -34.80
CA GLN A 65 -21.85 -0.19 -34.26
C GLN A 65 -21.51 0.99 -33.34
N PHE A 66 -21.63 0.78 -32.03
CA PHE A 66 -20.87 1.55 -31.06
C PHE A 66 -19.51 0.86 -30.91
N THR A 67 -18.50 1.42 -31.58
CA THR A 67 -17.10 1.03 -31.46
C THR A 67 -16.57 1.51 -30.11
N THR A 68 -16.54 0.62 -29.13
CA THR A 68 -15.67 0.77 -27.96
C THR A 68 -14.23 0.58 -28.45
N LYS A 69 -13.43 1.66 -28.43
CA LYS A 69 -11.99 1.57 -28.62
C LYS A 69 -11.41 0.78 -27.46
N SER A 70 -11.13 -0.50 -27.68
CA SER A 70 -10.24 -1.27 -26.83
C SER A 70 -8.83 -0.70 -27.02
N SER A 71 -8.27 -0.08 -25.98
CA SER A 71 -6.84 0.19 -25.91
C SER A 71 -6.11 -1.16 -26.00
N MET A 72 -5.23 -1.29 -27.00
CA MET A 72 -4.46 -2.51 -27.25
C MET A 72 -3.19 -2.42 -26.40
N ALA A 73 -3.18 -3.08 -25.24
CA ALA A 73 -1.95 -3.33 -24.52
C ALA A 73 -1.16 -4.40 -25.28
N GLU A 74 0.03 -4.06 -25.79
CA GLU A 74 0.95 -5.04 -26.36
C GLU A 74 1.57 -5.86 -25.23
N THR A 75 1.35 -7.17 -25.26
CA THR A 75 1.87 -8.10 -24.24
C THR A 75 3.15 -8.77 -24.74
N LEU A 76 4.29 -8.44 -24.12
CA LEU A 76 5.58 -9.13 -24.35
C LEU A 76 5.85 -10.06 -23.16
N THR A 77 5.99 -11.38 -23.40
CA THR A 77 6.27 -12.37 -22.34
C THR A 77 7.64 -13.03 -22.51
N GLY A 78 8.57 -12.68 -21.62
CA GLY A 78 9.76 -13.49 -21.32
C GLY A 78 9.57 -14.19 -19.98
N LYS A 79 9.60 -15.53 -19.94
CA LYS A 79 9.18 -16.37 -18.80
C LYS A 79 9.85 -16.08 -17.44
N SER A 80 10.92 -15.30 -17.40
CA SER A 80 11.62 -14.90 -16.15
C SER A 80 11.49 -13.42 -15.79
N LYS A 81 10.83 -12.59 -16.62
CA LYS A 81 10.81 -11.12 -16.47
C LYS A 81 9.42 -10.54 -16.17
N GLY A 82 8.40 -11.39 -16.07
CA GLY A 82 7.00 -10.99 -15.87
C GLY A 82 6.28 -10.67 -17.19
N GLN A 83 4.98 -10.43 -17.09
CA GLN A 83 4.16 -9.89 -18.17
C GLN A 83 4.42 -8.39 -18.29
N VAL A 84 4.56 -7.87 -19.51
CA VAL A 84 4.70 -6.43 -19.76
C VAL A 84 3.44 -5.90 -20.43
N GLU A 85 2.84 -4.86 -19.87
CA GLU A 85 1.72 -4.13 -20.43
C GLU A 85 2.13 -2.67 -20.68
N VAL A 86 2.04 -2.23 -21.93
CA VAL A 86 2.38 -0.86 -22.35
C VAL A 86 1.10 -0.10 -22.69
N PHE A 87 0.93 1.07 -22.08
CA PHE A 87 -0.23 1.95 -22.23
C PHE A 87 0.12 3.25 -22.94
N ASP A 88 -0.84 3.83 -23.66
CA ASP A 88 -0.63 5.05 -24.44
C ASP A 88 -0.30 6.28 -23.58
N SER A 89 -0.74 6.28 -22.32
CA SER A 89 -0.54 7.39 -21.38
C SER A 89 -0.54 6.94 -19.92
N GLU A 90 -0.05 7.80 -19.02
CA GLU A 90 -0.17 7.59 -17.57
C GLU A 90 -1.63 7.45 -17.10
N GLU A 91 -2.57 8.06 -17.82
CA GLU A 91 -4.00 8.00 -17.51
C GLU A 91 -4.57 6.60 -17.80
N GLU A 92 -4.27 6.04 -18.98
CA GLU A 92 -4.70 4.69 -19.35
C GLU A 92 -4.06 3.63 -18.46
N LEU A 93 -2.77 3.80 -18.14
CA LEU A 93 -2.08 2.98 -17.15
C LEU A 93 -2.79 3.02 -15.80
N ALA A 94 -3.18 4.20 -15.32
CA ALA A 94 -3.88 4.34 -14.04
C ALA A 94 -5.26 3.66 -14.05
N VAL A 95 -6.00 3.74 -15.16
CA VAL A 95 -7.29 3.06 -15.33
C VAL A 95 -7.11 1.54 -15.29
N SER A 96 -6.11 1.01 -16.01
CA SER A 96 -5.82 -0.42 -16.01
C SER A 96 -5.35 -0.92 -14.64
N LEU A 97 -4.48 -0.16 -13.96
CA LEU A 97 -4.01 -0.49 -12.62
C LEU A 97 -5.16 -0.56 -11.61
N ALA A 98 -6.12 0.38 -11.67
CA ALA A 98 -7.30 0.34 -10.80
C ALA A 98 -8.15 -0.89 -11.08
N LYS A 99 -8.36 -1.24 -12.36
CA LYS A 99 -9.07 -2.48 -12.73
C LYS A 99 -8.37 -3.71 -12.16
N TYR A 100 -7.07 -3.85 -12.41
CA TYR A 100 -6.25 -4.96 -11.93
C TYR A 100 -6.34 -5.11 -10.40
N THR A 101 -6.20 -3.99 -9.68
CA THR A 101 -6.26 -3.99 -8.21
C THR A 101 -7.66 -4.35 -7.71
N ALA A 102 -8.72 -3.86 -8.36
CA ALA A 102 -10.10 -4.18 -8.01
C ALA A 102 -10.45 -5.65 -8.27
N ASP A 103 -9.98 -6.23 -9.38
CA ASP A 103 -10.18 -7.64 -9.72
C ASP A 103 -9.47 -8.55 -8.70
N LEU A 104 -8.24 -8.22 -8.31
CA LEU A 104 -7.52 -8.95 -7.25
C LEU A 104 -8.22 -8.81 -5.90
N SER A 105 -8.70 -7.61 -5.56
CA SER A 105 -9.50 -7.37 -4.36
C SER A 105 -10.72 -8.28 -4.35
N GLU A 106 -11.50 -8.32 -5.43
CA GLU A 106 -12.69 -9.17 -5.53
C GLU A 106 -12.33 -10.66 -5.37
N LYS A 107 -11.28 -11.11 -6.07
CA LYS A 107 -10.79 -12.50 -6.01
C LYS A 107 -10.47 -12.90 -4.57
N PHE A 108 -9.58 -12.17 -3.90
CA PHE A 108 -9.10 -12.56 -2.57
C PHE A 108 -10.14 -12.35 -1.48
N CYS A 109 -11.00 -11.34 -1.62
CA CYS A 109 -12.17 -11.20 -0.75
C CYS A 109 -13.14 -12.40 -0.86
N LYS A 110 -13.30 -13.00 -2.04
CA LYS A 110 -14.11 -14.23 -2.22
C LYS A 110 -13.42 -15.46 -1.66
N GLU A 111 -12.11 -15.59 -1.83
CA GLU A 111 -11.35 -16.77 -1.40
C GLU A 111 -11.14 -16.81 0.13
N ARG A 112 -10.80 -15.67 0.73
CA ARG A 112 -10.30 -15.59 2.12
C ARG A 112 -11.02 -14.57 3.00
N GLY A 113 -11.89 -13.74 2.43
CA GLY A 113 -12.67 -12.75 3.19
C GLY A 113 -11.93 -11.44 3.49
N SER A 114 -10.67 -11.30 3.06
CA SER A 114 -9.85 -10.10 3.21
C SER A 114 -8.97 -9.90 1.98
N PHE A 115 -8.41 -8.69 1.83
CA PHE A 115 -7.47 -8.35 0.76
C PHE A 115 -6.33 -7.49 1.30
N SER A 116 -5.09 -7.99 1.23
CA SER A 116 -3.92 -7.24 1.67
C SER A 116 -3.20 -6.57 0.50
N VAL A 117 -3.13 -5.24 0.51
CA VAL A 117 -2.43 -4.43 -0.51
C VAL A 117 -1.24 -3.71 0.12
N VAL A 118 -0.07 -3.88 -0.47
CA VAL A 118 1.14 -3.16 -0.09
C VAL A 118 1.43 -2.10 -1.16
N VAL A 119 1.67 -0.86 -0.76
CA VAL A 119 1.95 0.24 -1.69
C VAL A 119 3.36 0.82 -1.48
N SER A 120 4.00 1.20 -2.58
CA SER A 120 5.16 2.10 -2.56
C SER A 120 4.72 3.56 -2.75
N GLY A 121 5.58 4.50 -2.40
CA GLY A 121 5.35 5.92 -2.62
C GLY A 121 5.55 6.38 -4.06
N GLY A 122 5.91 7.65 -4.22
CA GLY A 122 6.25 8.24 -5.52
C GLY A 122 5.05 8.43 -6.44
N SER A 123 5.31 8.45 -7.76
CA SER A 123 4.28 8.74 -8.77
C SER A 123 3.19 7.66 -8.86
N LEU A 124 3.49 6.41 -8.47
CA LEU A 124 2.52 5.30 -8.41
C LEU A 124 1.25 5.69 -7.66
N ILE A 125 1.38 6.36 -6.52
CA ILE A 125 0.23 6.70 -5.67
C ILE A 125 -0.80 7.56 -6.43
N LYS A 126 -0.36 8.38 -7.38
CA LYS A 126 -1.28 9.16 -8.22
C LYS A 126 -2.22 8.25 -8.99
N SER A 127 -1.75 7.11 -9.50
CA SER A 127 -2.56 6.14 -10.26
C SER A 127 -3.70 5.54 -9.43
N LEU A 128 -3.52 5.40 -8.12
CA LEU A 128 -4.55 4.88 -7.22
C LEU A 128 -5.77 5.79 -7.08
N ARG A 129 -5.70 7.05 -7.53
CA ARG A 129 -6.87 7.94 -7.63
C ARG A 129 -8.03 7.31 -8.41
N LYS A 130 -7.73 6.42 -9.36
CA LYS A 130 -8.75 5.76 -10.17
C LYS A 130 -9.62 4.80 -9.38
N LEU A 131 -9.13 4.27 -8.26
CA LEU A 131 -9.93 3.43 -7.38
C LEU A 131 -11.02 4.20 -6.61
N VAL A 132 -10.93 5.53 -6.55
CA VAL A 132 -11.95 6.37 -5.89
C VAL A 132 -12.92 7.02 -6.86
N GLU A 133 -12.86 6.63 -8.13
CA GLU A 133 -13.83 7.01 -9.17
C GLU A 133 -14.82 5.85 -9.41
N PRO A 134 -16.03 6.11 -9.94
CA PRO A 134 -16.93 5.05 -10.38
C PRO A 134 -16.29 4.15 -11.45
N PRO A 135 -16.56 2.83 -11.45
CA PRO A 135 -17.45 2.13 -10.52
C PRO A 135 -16.79 1.73 -9.19
N TYR A 136 -15.46 1.87 -9.05
CA TYR A 136 -14.67 1.23 -8.01
C TYR A 136 -14.98 1.72 -6.59
N ILE A 137 -15.24 3.02 -6.42
CA ILE A 137 -15.56 3.59 -5.10
C ILE A 137 -16.75 2.89 -4.44
N ASP A 138 -17.74 2.48 -5.24
CA ASP A 138 -18.98 1.84 -4.78
C ASP A 138 -18.97 0.31 -4.89
N SER A 139 -18.12 -0.27 -5.76
CA SER A 139 -18.07 -1.72 -5.99
C SER A 139 -17.07 -2.46 -5.11
N ILE A 140 -16.05 -1.77 -4.59
CA ILE A 140 -15.03 -2.38 -3.72
C ILE A 140 -15.54 -2.42 -2.28
N ASP A 141 -15.43 -3.58 -1.64
CA ASP A 141 -15.68 -3.75 -0.20
C ASP A 141 -14.45 -3.31 0.61
N TRP A 142 -14.33 -2.00 0.83
CA TRP A 142 -13.21 -1.38 1.56
C TRP A 142 -13.04 -1.87 3.00
N SER A 143 -14.07 -2.48 3.59
CA SER A 143 -13.99 -3.04 4.94
C SER A 143 -13.05 -4.25 5.03
N LYS A 144 -12.79 -4.90 3.90
CA LYS A 144 -11.92 -6.08 3.77
C LYS A 144 -10.49 -5.75 3.38
N TRP A 145 -10.22 -4.51 3.02
CA TRP A 145 -8.88 -4.07 2.65
C TRP A 145 -8.01 -3.92 3.88
N HIS A 146 -6.76 -4.39 3.77
CA HIS A 146 -5.67 -4.13 4.69
C HIS A 146 -4.51 -3.49 3.92
N VAL A 147 -4.13 -2.26 4.29
CA VAL A 147 -3.16 -1.45 3.55
C VAL A 147 -1.84 -1.36 4.31
N PHE A 148 -0.74 -1.61 3.60
CA PHE A 148 0.62 -1.60 4.11
C PHE A 148 1.54 -0.78 3.21
N TRP A 149 2.74 -0.46 3.68
CA TRP A 149 3.78 0.21 2.90
C TRP A 149 4.98 -0.69 2.73
N VAL A 150 5.50 -0.79 1.51
CA VAL A 150 6.72 -1.56 1.23
C VAL A 150 7.95 -0.84 1.78
N ASP A 151 7.91 0.49 1.83
CA ASP A 151 8.93 1.34 2.41
C ASP A 151 8.32 2.67 2.87
N GLU A 152 9.00 3.31 3.80
CA GLU A 152 8.60 4.63 4.28
C GLU A 152 9.83 5.42 4.75
N ARG A 153 9.71 6.74 4.64
CA ARG A 153 10.67 7.72 5.12
C ARG A 153 10.37 7.92 6.60
N VAL A 154 11.40 7.89 7.43
CA VAL A 154 11.24 8.04 8.88
C VAL A 154 11.12 9.53 9.20
N VAL A 155 9.93 10.05 8.91
CA VAL A 155 9.49 11.42 9.11
C VAL A 155 8.06 11.40 9.68
N PRO A 156 7.59 12.50 10.30
CA PRO A 156 6.20 12.59 10.73
C PRO A 156 5.20 12.24 9.61
N LYS A 157 4.08 11.62 9.95
CA LYS A 157 3.02 11.22 9.00
C LYS A 157 2.37 12.39 8.25
N ASP A 158 2.53 13.62 8.71
CA ASP A 158 2.08 14.85 8.06
C ASP A 158 3.22 15.57 7.30
N HIS A 159 4.42 14.99 7.27
CA HIS A 159 5.55 15.51 6.52
C HIS A 159 5.36 15.31 5.00
N PRO A 160 5.73 16.29 4.15
CA PRO A 160 5.59 16.18 2.69
C PRO A 160 6.28 14.97 2.05
N ASP A 161 7.34 14.43 2.67
CA ASP A 161 8.08 13.26 2.18
C ASP A 161 7.49 11.91 2.64
N SER A 162 6.42 11.90 3.46
CA SER A 162 5.77 10.67 3.92
C SER A 162 4.97 10.01 2.79
N ASN A 163 5.25 8.74 2.54
CA ASN A 163 4.46 7.89 1.66
C ASN A 163 3.04 7.69 2.21
N TYR A 164 2.86 7.66 3.54
CA TYR A 164 1.55 7.66 4.19
C TYR A 164 0.75 8.90 3.83
N LEU A 165 1.31 10.10 4.01
CA LEU A 165 0.61 11.35 3.66
C LEU A 165 0.18 11.36 2.19
N LEU A 166 1.09 10.92 1.32
CA LEU A 166 0.86 10.86 -0.12
C LEU A 166 -0.32 9.94 -0.46
N ALA A 167 -0.35 8.73 0.11
CA ALA A 167 -1.45 7.78 -0.06
C ALA A 167 -2.77 8.30 0.57
N TYR A 168 -2.66 8.95 1.73
CA TYR A 168 -3.79 9.53 2.45
C TYR A 168 -4.50 10.60 1.62
N GLY A 169 -3.75 11.56 1.08
CA GLY A 169 -4.31 12.61 0.22
C GLY A 169 -4.83 12.09 -1.13
N ALA A 170 -4.18 11.07 -1.70
CA ALA A 170 -4.55 10.54 -3.00
C ALA A 170 -5.86 9.73 -2.96
N PHE A 171 -5.96 8.76 -2.05
CA PHE A 171 -7.11 7.83 -2.04
C PHE A 171 -7.60 7.42 -0.65
N LEU A 172 -6.75 7.22 0.38
CA LEU A 172 -7.22 6.65 1.66
C LEU A 172 -8.23 7.56 2.38
N SER A 173 -8.08 8.88 2.29
CA SER A 173 -9.02 9.83 2.90
C SER A 173 -10.41 9.86 2.25
N LYS A 174 -10.58 9.16 1.12
CA LYS A 174 -11.80 9.20 0.30
C LYS A 174 -12.58 7.88 0.32
N ILE A 175 -12.04 6.84 0.96
CA ILE A 175 -12.63 5.51 1.01
C ILE A 175 -13.09 5.17 2.44
N PRO A 176 -14.18 4.38 2.60
CA PRO A 176 -14.68 3.98 3.92
C PRO A 176 -13.89 2.78 4.51
N ILE A 177 -12.55 2.87 4.52
CA ILE A 177 -11.70 1.84 5.12
C ILE A 177 -11.65 1.99 6.66
N PRO A 178 -11.78 0.89 7.44
CA PRO A 178 -11.55 0.94 8.88
C PRO A 178 -10.14 1.40 9.20
N SER A 179 -9.98 2.37 10.12
CA SER A 179 -8.66 2.90 10.47
C SER A 179 -7.70 1.83 11.01
N GLY A 180 -8.23 0.80 11.67
CA GLY A 180 -7.45 -0.35 12.16
C GLY A 180 -6.89 -1.24 11.06
N ASN A 181 -7.30 -1.05 9.80
CA ASN A 181 -6.79 -1.80 8.65
C ASN A 181 -5.71 -1.04 7.87
N VAL A 182 -5.28 0.13 8.33
CA VAL A 182 -4.21 0.92 7.71
C VAL A 182 -2.97 0.84 8.57
N TYR A 183 -2.00 0.05 8.14
CA TYR A 183 -0.78 -0.26 8.91
C TYR A 183 0.39 0.59 8.42
N ALA A 184 0.43 1.83 8.91
CA ALA A 184 1.55 2.75 8.71
C ALA A 184 2.63 2.57 9.80
N ILE A 185 3.83 3.12 9.55
CA ILE A 185 4.95 3.04 10.49
C ILE A 185 4.69 3.85 11.76
N ASN A 186 5.40 3.52 12.84
CA ASN A 186 5.50 4.39 14.01
C ASN A 186 6.58 5.46 13.77
N ASP A 187 6.15 6.66 13.39
CA ASP A 187 6.97 7.83 13.05
C ASP A 187 7.56 8.56 14.27
N ALA A 188 7.24 8.11 15.49
CA ALA A 188 7.85 8.61 16.72
C ALA A 188 9.14 7.86 17.12
N LEU A 189 9.48 6.78 16.41
CA LEU A 189 10.65 5.95 16.67
C LEU A 189 11.81 6.30 15.73
N SER A 190 13.03 5.89 16.09
CA SER A 190 14.17 5.88 15.18
C SER A 190 13.93 4.91 14.02
N ALA A 191 14.69 5.01 12.92
CA ALA A 191 14.54 4.08 11.80
C ALA A 191 14.63 2.60 12.20
N GLU A 192 15.52 2.27 13.14
CA GLU A 192 15.66 0.92 13.69
C GLU A 192 14.43 0.50 14.50
N GLY A 193 13.98 1.35 15.42
CA GLY A 193 12.80 1.08 16.24
C GLY A 193 11.52 0.98 15.41
N ALA A 194 11.37 1.83 14.39
CA ALA A 194 10.23 1.79 13.47
C ALA A 194 10.23 0.51 12.62
N ALA A 195 11.39 0.03 12.18
CA ALA A 195 11.49 -1.23 11.44
C ALA A 195 11.14 -2.43 12.33
N ASP A 196 11.65 -2.49 13.56
CA ASP A 196 11.37 -3.56 14.51
C ASP A 196 9.88 -3.55 14.97
N ASP A 197 9.30 -2.37 15.17
CA ASP A 197 7.87 -2.19 15.47
C ASP A 197 7.00 -2.67 14.30
N TYR A 198 7.35 -2.29 13.07
CA TYR A 198 6.61 -2.71 11.88
C TYR A 198 6.70 -4.22 11.65
N GLU A 199 7.89 -4.81 11.81
CA GLU A 199 8.04 -6.27 11.76
C GLU A 199 7.24 -6.98 12.86
N THR A 200 7.23 -6.44 14.08
CA THR A 200 6.43 -6.99 15.19
C THR A 200 4.93 -6.95 14.88
N CYS A 201 4.45 -5.85 14.30
CA CYS A 201 3.08 -5.72 13.82
C CYS A 201 2.76 -6.80 12.78
N LEU A 202 3.60 -6.96 11.75
CA LEU A 202 3.41 -8.00 10.72
C LEU A 202 3.38 -9.41 11.31
N ARG A 203 4.27 -9.72 12.26
CA ARG A 203 4.29 -11.03 12.95
C ARG A 203 3.00 -11.27 13.72
N HIS A 204 2.45 -10.24 14.35
CA HIS A 204 1.16 -10.32 15.01
C HIS A 204 0.04 -10.61 13.99
N LEU A 205 0.02 -9.90 12.86
CA LEU A 205 -0.99 -10.09 11.81
C LEU A 205 -0.92 -11.48 11.16
N VAL A 206 0.28 -12.05 11.02
CA VAL A 206 0.45 -13.45 10.60
C VAL A 206 -0.11 -14.41 11.65
N LYS A 207 0.18 -14.18 12.94
CA LYS A 207 -0.35 -15.00 14.04
C LYS A 207 -1.87 -14.95 14.13
N THR A 208 -2.48 -13.80 13.84
CA THR A 208 -3.94 -13.62 13.83
C THR A 208 -4.59 -13.95 12.48
N LYS A 209 -3.82 -14.43 11.50
CA LYS A 209 -4.29 -14.84 10.16
C LYS A 209 -4.92 -13.72 9.34
N ILE A 210 -4.47 -12.48 9.57
CA ILE A 210 -4.82 -11.32 8.72
C ILE A 210 -3.90 -11.28 7.49
N VAL A 211 -2.64 -11.65 7.67
CA VAL A 211 -1.65 -11.82 6.59
C VAL A 211 -1.23 -13.29 6.57
N ASP A 212 -1.22 -13.91 5.40
CA ASP A 212 -0.79 -15.31 5.29
C ASP A 212 0.72 -15.43 5.37
N ILE A 213 1.20 -16.67 5.54
CA ILE A 213 2.62 -17.00 5.43
C ILE A 213 2.83 -17.84 4.16
N SER A 214 3.89 -17.56 3.43
CA SER A 214 4.28 -18.42 2.31
C SER A 214 4.80 -19.75 2.84
N GLU A 215 4.25 -20.85 2.31
CA GLU A 215 4.77 -22.20 2.56
C GLU A 215 6.15 -22.42 1.94
N ALA A 216 6.47 -21.71 0.85
CA ALA A 216 7.71 -21.86 0.12
C ALA A 216 8.89 -21.13 0.80
N THR A 217 8.62 -19.96 1.39
CA THR A 217 9.69 -19.08 1.90
C THR A 217 9.65 -18.91 3.42
N GLY A 218 8.50 -19.12 4.07
CA GLY A 218 8.29 -18.83 5.50
C GLY A 218 8.19 -17.34 5.83
N PHE A 219 8.01 -16.47 4.83
CA PHE A 219 7.80 -15.02 5.01
C PHE A 219 6.33 -14.64 4.81
N PRO A 220 5.89 -13.45 5.28
CA PRO A 220 4.53 -12.96 5.05
C PRO A 220 4.21 -12.92 3.56
N LYS A 221 3.04 -13.44 3.20
CA LYS A 221 2.51 -13.50 1.85
C LYS A 221 1.35 -12.53 1.73
N PHE A 222 1.61 -11.45 1.01
CA PHE A 222 0.60 -10.44 0.68
C PHE A 222 -0.06 -10.79 -0.66
N ASP A 223 -1.32 -10.39 -0.81
CA ASP A 223 -2.09 -10.60 -2.03
C ASP A 223 -1.56 -9.80 -3.23
N VAL A 224 -1.22 -8.53 -3.02
CA VAL A 224 -0.58 -7.71 -4.04
C VAL A 224 0.39 -6.69 -3.44
N MET A 225 1.54 -6.51 -4.10
CA MET A 225 2.39 -5.35 -3.90
C MET A 225 2.41 -4.47 -5.15
N LEU A 226 2.06 -3.21 -4.97
CA LEU A 226 2.15 -2.17 -5.99
C LEU A 226 3.47 -1.43 -5.78
N LEU A 227 4.43 -1.68 -6.66
CA LEU A 227 5.80 -1.20 -6.53
C LEU A 227 6.11 -0.14 -7.59
N GLY A 228 6.66 0.98 -7.16
CA GLY A 228 7.32 1.94 -8.06
C GLY A 228 8.78 1.54 -8.31
N MET A 229 9.39 2.14 -9.34
CA MET A 229 10.80 1.98 -9.65
C MET A 229 11.51 3.33 -9.74
N GLY A 230 12.66 3.45 -9.07
CA GLY A 230 13.54 4.60 -9.19
C GLY A 230 14.20 4.75 -10.57
N PRO A 231 14.67 5.96 -10.94
CA PRO A 231 15.45 6.17 -12.19
C PRO A 231 16.84 5.50 -12.18
N ASP A 232 17.20 4.86 -11.07
CA ASP A 232 18.41 4.06 -10.80
C ASP A 232 18.07 2.57 -10.65
N GLY A 233 16.81 2.16 -10.83
CA GLY A 233 16.37 0.77 -10.70
C GLY A 233 16.16 0.28 -9.27
N HIS A 234 16.19 1.18 -8.27
CA HIS A 234 15.78 0.81 -6.91
C HIS A 234 14.28 0.52 -6.86
N VAL A 235 13.91 -0.39 -5.96
CA VAL A 235 12.53 -0.65 -5.54
C VAL A 235 12.47 -0.51 -4.03
N ALA A 236 11.33 -0.06 -3.49
CA ALA A 236 11.22 0.26 -2.07
C ALA A 236 12.38 1.19 -1.63
N SER A 237 13.09 0.89 -0.54
CA SER A 237 14.37 1.54 -0.22
C SER A 237 15.59 0.62 -0.37
N LEU A 238 15.54 -0.26 -1.39
CA LEU A 238 16.62 -1.18 -1.76
C LEU A 238 17.38 -0.63 -2.98
N PHE A 239 18.52 0.02 -2.73
CA PHE A 239 19.29 0.76 -3.73
C PHE A 239 20.40 -0.07 -4.39
N PRO A 240 20.75 0.18 -5.67
CA PRO A 240 21.87 -0.47 -6.33
C PRO A 240 23.17 -0.31 -5.53
N GLY A 241 23.92 -1.39 -5.38
CA GLY A 241 25.21 -1.41 -4.66
C GLY A 241 25.10 -1.30 -3.13
N HIS A 242 23.91 -1.07 -2.56
CA HIS A 242 23.72 -0.99 -1.11
C HIS A 242 23.58 -2.40 -0.50
N PRO A 243 24.29 -2.75 0.60
CA PRO A 243 24.28 -4.12 1.15
C PRO A 243 22.90 -4.67 1.53
N LEU A 244 21.92 -3.80 1.81
CA LEU A 244 20.54 -4.20 2.15
C LEU A 244 19.84 -5.01 1.05
N VAL A 245 20.27 -4.91 -0.21
CA VAL A 245 19.75 -5.79 -1.28
C VAL A 245 20.05 -7.28 -1.02
N HIS A 246 20.97 -7.58 -0.11
CA HIS A 246 21.36 -8.93 0.29
C HIS A 246 20.81 -9.36 1.66
N GLU A 247 19.96 -8.56 2.31
CA GLU A 247 19.27 -8.97 3.54
C GLU A 247 18.28 -10.11 3.23
N LYS A 248 18.44 -11.23 3.93
CA LYS A 248 17.73 -12.49 3.66
C LYS A 248 16.95 -13.05 4.86
N LYS A 249 17.06 -12.42 6.03
CA LYS A 249 16.55 -12.94 7.31
C LYS A 249 15.44 -12.06 7.87
N LYS A 250 15.66 -10.75 7.94
CA LYS A 250 14.66 -9.81 8.47
C LYS A 250 13.47 -9.69 7.51
N TRP A 251 12.28 -9.43 8.06
CA TRP A 251 11.10 -9.11 7.26
C TRP A 251 11.13 -7.63 6.87
N VAL A 252 11.47 -6.79 7.84
CA VAL A 252 11.61 -5.34 7.68
C VAL A 252 13.01 -4.94 8.14
N THR A 253 13.64 -4.04 7.40
CA THR A 253 14.94 -3.48 7.75
C THR A 253 14.93 -1.97 7.57
N PHE A 254 16.03 -1.30 7.89
CA PHE A 254 16.17 0.14 7.81
C PHE A 254 17.49 0.55 7.18
N THR A 255 17.53 1.78 6.67
CA THR A 255 18.77 2.48 6.32
C THR A 255 18.74 3.87 6.95
N LYS A 256 19.91 4.36 7.36
CA LYS A 256 20.11 5.75 7.82
C LYS A 256 20.89 6.58 6.80
N GLU A 257 21.26 5.97 5.68
CA GLU A 257 22.19 6.52 4.69
C GLU A 257 21.63 6.32 3.29
N SER A 258 20.31 6.46 3.12
CA SER A 258 19.72 6.42 1.78
C SER A 258 20.42 7.44 0.88
N PRO A 259 20.83 7.07 -0.35
CA PRO A 259 21.45 7.98 -1.29
C PRO A 259 20.47 9.05 -1.81
N LYS A 260 19.19 8.99 -1.40
CA LYS A 260 18.14 9.94 -1.77
C LYS A 260 17.49 10.49 -0.50
N PRO A 261 17.30 11.81 -0.38
CA PRO A 261 16.67 12.40 0.79
C PRO A 261 15.20 11.92 0.93
N PRO A 262 14.67 11.87 2.16
CA PRO A 262 15.42 11.86 3.43
C PRO A 262 16.22 10.55 3.62
N PRO A 263 17.33 10.59 4.38
CA PRO A 263 18.28 9.49 4.46
C PRO A 263 17.78 8.30 5.30
N GLU A 264 16.95 8.57 6.32
CA GLU A 264 16.38 7.54 7.18
C GLU A 264 15.11 6.94 6.59
N ARG A 265 15.11 5.62 6.40
CA ARG A 265 14.01 4.88 5.80
C ARG A 265 13.86 3.50 6.43
N ILE A 266 12.65 2.98 6.43
CA ILE A 266 12.38 1.56 6.64
C ILE A 266 11.93 0.92 5.33
N THR A 267 12.14 -0.38 5.18
CA THR A 267 11.82 -1.11 3.94
C THR A 267 11.59 -2.58 4.20
N PHE A 268 10.69 -3.18 3.44
CA PHE A 268 10.64 -4.63 3.25
C PHE A 268 11.92 -5.10 2.57
N THR A 269 12.31 -6.32 2.93
CA THR A 269 13.43 -7.03 2.33
C THR A 269 12.94 -7.83 1.12
N PHE A 270 13.85 -8.23 0.22
CA PHE A 270 13.47 -9.05 -0.93
C PHE A 270 12.75 -10.36 -0.57
N PRO A 271 13.10 -11.10 0.50
CA PRO A 271 12.32 -12.25 0.92
C PRO A 271 10.82 -11.94 1.14
N VAL A 272 10.48 -10.81 1.75
CA VAL A 272 9.07 -10.41 1.93
C VAL A 272 8.43 -9.98 0.62
N ILE A 273 9.13 -9.14 -0.16
CA ILE A 273 8.65 -8.67 -1.46
C ILE A 273 8.32 -9.86 -2.37
N ASN A 274 9.27 -10.78 -2.52
CA ASN A 274 9.17 -11.93 -3.42
C ASN A 274 8.22 -13.03 -2.90
N SER A 275 7.78 -12.96 -1.64
CA SER A 275 6.73 -13.87 -1.12
C SER A 275 5.32 -13.42 -1.48
N SER A 276 5.14 -12.23 -2.07
CA SER A 276 3.84 -11.75 -2.52
C SER A 276 3.23 -12.68 -3.57
N ALA A 277 1.91 -12.87 -3.51
CA ALA A 277 1.15 -13.61 -4.51
C ALA A 277 1.16 -12.87 -5.87
N ASN A 278 1.13 -11.53 -5.86
CA ASN A 278 1.20 -10.72 -7.07
C ASN A 278 2.07 -9.48 -6.83
N ILE A 279 2.80 -9.07 -7.86
CA ILE A 279 3.51 -7.78 -7.88
C ILE A 279 3.18 -7.05 -9.18
N ALA A 280 2.71 -5.81 -9.03
CA ALA A 280 2.59 -4.86 -10.13
C ALA A 280 3.72 -3.83 -10.04
N LEU A 281 4.65 -3.85 -11.00
CA LEU A 281 5.66 -2.82 -11.18
C LEU A 281 5.08 -1.69 -12.02
N VAL A 282 4.81 -0.56 -11.38
CA VAL A 282 4.15 0.58 -12.02
C VAL A 282 5.17 1.67 -12.33
N VAL A 283 5.48 1.82 -13.60
CA VAL A 283 6.60 2.65 -14.06
C VAL A 283 6.15 3.54 -15.21
N ALA A 284 6.06 4.83 -14.92
CA ALA A 284 5.63 5.84 -15.88
C ALA A 284 6.70 6.94 -16.08
N GLY A 285 6.73 7.48 -17.29
CA GLY A 285 7.53 8.63 -17.69
C GLY A 285 8.87 8.29 -18.33
N ALA A 286 9.30 9.16 -19.26
CA ALA A 286 10.52 8.98 -20.07
C ALA A 286 11.81 8.83 -19.24
N GLY A 287 11.86 9.42 -18.03
CA GLY A 287 13.00 9.29 -17.11
C GLY A 287 13.23 7.87 -16.58
N LYS A 288 12.37 6.90 -16.94
CA LYS A 288 12.50 5.49 -16.58
C LYS A 288 12.98 4.61 -17.73
N ALA A 289 12.99 5.12 -18.96
CA ALA A 289 13.16 4.31 -20.17
C ALA A 289 14.47 3.52 -20.21
N ASP A 290 15.58 4.14 -19.81
CA ASP A 290 16.89 3.46 -19.75
C ASP A 290 16.89 2.28 -18.76
N VAL A 291 16.29 2.48 -17.59
CA VAL A 291 16.22 1.45 -16.55
C VAL A 291 15.26 0.35 -16.94
N VAL A 292 14.12 0.69 -17.56
CA VAL A 292 13.17 -0.29 -18.11
C VAL A 292 13.86 -1.15 -19.16
N HIS A 293 14.53 -0.53 -20.14
CA HIS A 293 15.28 -1.24 -21.17
C HIS A 293 16.37 -2.14 -20.57
N LYS A 294 17.16 -1.63 -19.61
CA LYS A 294 18.18 -2.43 -18.93
C LYS A 294 17.58 -3.62 -18.16
N SER A 295 16.43 -3.42 -17.52
CA SER A 295 15.79 -4.42 -16.65
C SER A 295 15.12 -5.52 -17.46
N LEU A 296 14.42 -5.16 -18.55
CA LEU A 296 13.69 -6.07 -19.42
C LEU A 296 14.53 -6.61 -20.59
N GLY A 297 15.65 -5.98 -20.93
CA GLY A 297 16.57 -6.42 -21.97
C GLY A 297 17.44 -7.62 -21.58
N ASP A 298 18.13 -8.23 -22.53
CA ASP A 298 18.92 -9.48 -22.34
C ASP A 298 20.32 -9.25 -21.74
N SER A 299 20.46 -8.19 -20.95
CA SER A 299 21.72 -7.82 -20.31
C SER A 299 22.14 -8.89 -19.29
N LYS A 300 23.16 -9.69 -19.63
CA LYS A 300 23.89 -10.61 -18.74
C LYS A 300 24.86 -9.86 -17.81
N SER A 301 24.45 -8.72 -17.27
CA SER A 301 25.27 -7.99 -16.31
C SER A 301 25.28 -8.75 -14.98
N SER A 302 26.46 -8.87 -14.35
CA SER A 302 26.59 -9.36 -12.97
C SER A 302 25.94 -8.43 -11.96
N ASP A 303 25.84 -7.14 -12.29
CA ASP A 303 25.37 -6.09 -11.40
C ASP A 303 23.88 -5.85 -11.65
N LEU A 304 23.06 -6.79 -11.16
CA LEU A 304 21.61 -6.71 -11.24
C LEU A 304 21.11 -5.45 -10.55
N LEU A 305 20.19 -4.76 -11.22
CA LEU A 305 19.43 -3.70 -10.57
C LEU A 305 18.47 -4.30 -9.54
N PRO A 306 18.17 -3.61 -8.43
CA PRO A 306 17.22 -4.11 -7.43
C PRO A 306 15.86 -4.52 -8.02
N VAL A 307 15.35 -3.79 -9.01
CA VAL A 307 14.11 -4.17 -9.72
C VAL A 307 14.20 -5.53 -10.44
N GLN A 308 15.38 -5.93 -10.90
CA GLN A 308 15.60 -7.25 -11.54
C GLN A 308 15.67 -8.39 -10.51
N MET A 309 15.75 -8.07 -9.22
CA MET A 309 15.70 -9.04 -8.13
C MET A 309 14.26 -9.30 -7.64
N VAL A 310 13.28 -8.56 -8.17
CA VAL A 310 11.87 -8.76 -7.90
C VAL A 310 11.37 -9.99 -8.66
N ALA A 311 10.94 -10.99 -7.92
CA ALA A 311 10.50 -12.29 -8.43
C ALA A 311 9.42 -12.85 -7.49
N PRO A 312 8.13 -12.45 -7.64
CA PRO A 312 7.05 -12.94 -6.80
C PRO A 312 6.80 -14.44 -7.00
N GLU A 313 6.14 -15.06 -6.03
CA GLU A 313 5.70 -16.45 -6.13
C GLU A 313 4.62 -16.67 -7.20
N GLY A 314 3.74 -15.68 -7.38
CA GLY A 314 2.74 -15.71 -8.43
C GLY A 314 3.11 -14.78 -9.58
N GLU A 315 2.23 -13.81 -9.86
CA GLU A 315 2.35 -13.01 -11.08
C GLU A 315 3.20 -11.76 -10.87
N LEU A 316 4.10 -11.50 -11.84
CA LEU A 316 4.80 -10.24 -11.99
C LEU A 316 4.26 -9.54 -13.24
N VAL A 317 3.69 -8.35 -13.08
CA VAL A 317 3.18 -7.54 -14.19
C VAL A 317 3.84 -6.17 -14.17
N TRP A 318 4.41 -5.75 -15.30
CA TRP A 318 4.93 -4.41 -15.53
C TRP A 318 3.87 -3.55 -16.19
N PHE A 319 3.45 -2.49 -15.51
CA PHE A 319 2.58 -1.45 -16.05
C PHE A 319 3.46 -0.29 -16.50
N LEU A 320 3.61 -0.13 -17.82
CA LEU A 320 4.46 0.90 -18.43
C LEU A 320 3.61 1.87 -19.24
N ASP A 321 3.91 3.17 -19.18
CA ASP A 321 3.44 4.08 -20.23
C ASP A 321 4.39 4.05 -21.43
N LYS A 322 3.93 4.52 -22.60
CA LYS A 322 4.75 4.62 -23.81
C LYS A 322 6.07 5.35 -23.59
N ALA A 323 6.10 6.34 -22.70
CA ALA A 323 7.31 7.09 -22.39
C ALA A 323 8.35 6.22 -21.66
N ALA A 324 7.95 5.47 -20.63
CA ALA A 324 8.81 4.52 -19.92
C ALA A 324 9.19 3.32 -20.79
N ALA A 325 8.34 2.91 -21.73
CA ALA A 325 8.60 1.83 -22.68
C ALA A 325 9.35 2.27 -23.96
N SER A 326 9.72 3.55 -24.10
CA SER A 326 10.24 4.12 -25.36
C SER A 326 11.54 3.52 -25.90
N LYS A 327 12.19 2.64 -25.13
CA LYS A 327 13.43 1.94 -25.48
C LYS A 327 13.26 0.41 -25.52
N LEU A 328 12.03 -0.11 -25.40
CA LEU A 328 11.74 -1.54 -25.56
C LEU A 328 11.70 -1.96 -27.03
#